data_AF-A0A7W1LYB8-F1
#
_entry.id   AF-A0A7W1LYB8-F1
#
_cell.length_a   1.000
_cell.length_b   1.000
_cell.length_c   1.000
_cell.angle_alpha   90.00
_cell.angle_beta   90.00
_cell.angle_gamma   90.00
#
_symmetry.space_group_name_H-M   'P 1'
#
loop_
_entity.id
_entity.type
_entity.pdbx_description
1 polymer ?
#
loop_
_entity_poly.entity_id
_entity_poly.type
_entity_poly.pdbx_seq_one_letter_code
_entity_poly.pdbx_strand_id
1 'polypeptide(L)'
;SHNIYSVGYAMQTLGYKILNDIAWYKVNPPPNLSCRYFTHATETILWARRDAKARHTFHYDEMKRENRNKQMQSLWHITPPAAREKRYGKHPTQKPEALLDRIIRASSDPHDLVLDPFCGSATTGVVCARTGRRFVGIDLISTYLNIGVARLEDEIRSDQLKPSFSTVSVETIWIEAMTQDVSNFPTWTEIVSTALAELGGEGYSKEINRLVERNPRTKRNGTWTSTIRRVVRQSARFEPLGRGRYRLRYEPLNARTSSVIL
;
A
#
# COMPACT_ATOMS: atom_id res chain seq x y z
N SER A 1 14.82 -10.63 1.08
CA SER A 1 14.25 -11.81 1.74
C SER A 1 13.05 -12.28 0.94
N HIS A 2 12.99 -13.54 0.54
CA HIS A 2 11.80 -14.12 -0.11
C HIS A 2 10.78 -14.46 0.98
N ASN A 3 9.66 -13.74 1.03
CA ASN A 3 8.67 -13.88 2.10
C ASN A 3 7.58 -14.93 1.81
N ILE A 4 7.62 -15.57 0.64
CA ILE A 4 6.52 -16.43 0.17
C ILE A 4 6.26 -17.62 1.09
N TYR A 5 7.29 -18.19 1.73
CA TYR A 5 7.13 -19.29 2.67
C TYR A 5 6.41 -18.84 3.94
N SER A 6 6.71 -17.64 4.44
CA SER A 6 6.02 -17.04 5.58
C SER A 6 4.56 -16.73 5.25
N VAL A 7 4.28 -16.24 4.04
CA VAL A 7 2.91 -15.99 3.56
C VAL A 7 2.14 -17.31 3.46
N GLY A 8 2.72 -18.35 2.84
CA GLY A 8 2.08 -19.66 2.73
C GLY A 8 1.76 -20.29 4.08
N TYR A 9 2.71 -20.22 5.03
CA TYR A 9 2.49 -20.67 6.40
C TYR A 9 1.33 -19.91 7.07
N ALA A 10 1.34 -18.58 7.00
CA ALA A 10 0.28 -17.76 7.58
C ALA A 10 -1.10 -18.08 6.98
N MET A 11 -1.19 -18.27 5.66
CA MET A 11 -2.43 -18.68 4.98
C MET A 11 -2.95 -20.02 5.52
N GLN A 12 -2.08 -21.02 5.66
CA GLN A 12 -2.45 -22.33 6.20
C GLN A 12 -2.90 -22.24 7.67
N THR A 13 -2.20 -21.46 8.50
CA THR A 13 -2.60 -21.21 9.89
C THR A 13 -3.97 -20.55 9.99
N LEU A 14 -4.30 -19.67 9.05
CA LEU A 14 -5.61 -19.02 8.95
C LEU A 14 -6.69 -19.92 8.32
N GLY A 15 -6.38 -21.17 7.99
CA GLY A 15 -7.33 -22.16 7.47
C GLY A 15 -7.55 -22.12 5.96
N TYR A 16 -6.79 -21.31 5.21
CA TYR A 16 -6.90 -21.27 3.75
C TYR A 16 -6.46 -22.60 3.15
N LYS A 17 -7.17 -23.04 2.11
CA LYS A 17 -6.78 -24.18 1.30
C LYS A 17 -6.04 -23.69 0.06
N ILE A 18 -4.73 -23.89 0.03
CA ILE A 18 -3.90 -23.67 -1.16
C ILE A 18 -4.33 -24.68 -2.25
N LEU A 19 -4.60 -24.15 -3.43
CA LEU A 19 -5.00 -24.88 -4.65
C LEU A 19 -3.77 -25.16 -5.52
N ASN A 20 -2.97 -24.14 -5.79
CA ASN A 20 -1.73 -24.24 -6.56
C ASN A 20 -0.68 -23.26 -6.06
N ASP A 21 0.57 -23.67 -6.13
CA ASP A 21 1.74 -22.81 -6.25
C ASP A 21 2.09 -22.65 -7.74
N ILE A 22 2.15 -21.41 -8.19
CA ILE A 22 2.38 -21.07 -9.60
C ILE A 22 3.71 -20.33 -9.69
N ALA A 23 4.62 -20.84 -10.51
CA ALA A 23 5.88 -20.20 -10.81
C ALA A 23 5.73 -19.26 -12.02
N TRP A 24 5.87 -17.96 -11.79
CA TRP A 24 6.07 -17.00 -12.87
C TRP A 24 7.54 -16.96 -13.25
N TYR A 25 7.88 -17.50 -14.42
CA TYR A 25 9.19 -17.38 -15.04
C TYR A 25 9.31 -16.07 -15.82
N LYS A 26 10.24 -15.22 -15.38
CA LYS A 26 10.58 -13.96 -16.02
C LYS A 26 11.38 -14.24 -17.28
N VAL A 27 10.79 -14.02 -18.44
CA VAL A 27 11.52 -14.11 -19.71
C VAL A 27 12.58 -13.00 -19.73
N ASN A 28 13.86 -13.38 -19.69
CA ASN A 28 15.05 -12.52 -19.54
C ASN A 28 15.16 -11.82 -18.15
N PRO A 29 15.43 -12.58 -17.07
CA PRO A 29 15.63 -11.99 -15.76
C PRO A 29 16.94 -11.18 -15.72
N PRO A 30 17.02 -10.10 -14.93
CA PRO A 30 18.27 -9.40 -14.69
C PRO A 30 19.34 -10.37 -14.17
N PRO A 31 20.59 -10.29 -14.66
CA PRO A 31 21.66 -11.20 -14.23
C PRO A 31 21.99 -10.99 -12.75
N ASN A 32 22.37 -12.06 -12.07
CA ASN A 32 22.91 -11.96 -10.72
C ASN A 32 24.36 -11.48 -10.75
N LEU A 33 24.56 -10.19 -10.46
CA LEU A 33 25.88 -9.56 -10.47
C LEU A 33 26.80 -10.02 -9.32
N SER A 34 26.24 -10.63 -8.27
CA SER A 34 27.06 -11.12 -7.15
C SER A 34 27.79 -12.42 -7.46
N CYS A 35 27.30 -13.19 -8.46
CA CYS A 35 27.80 -14.52 -8.83
C CYS A 35 27.89 -15.54 -7.67
N ARG A 36 27.22 -15.29 -6.52
CA ARG A 36 27.28 -16.17 -5.34
C ARG A 36 26.21 -17.26 -5.30
N TYR A 37 25.15 -17.10 -6.09
CA TYR A 37 23.99 -17.99 -6.12
C TYR A 37 23.25 -17.82 -7.46
N PHE A 38 22.29 -18.70 -7.73
CA PHE A 38 21.53 -18.69 -8.97
C PHE A 38 20.79 -17.36 -9.21
N THR A 39 20.62 -17.01 -10.48
CA THR A 39 19.78 -15.86 -10.88
C THR A 39 18.33 -16.13 -10.50
N HIS A 40 17.70 -15.18 -9.82
CA HIS A 40 16.27 -15.24 -9.51
C HIS A 40 15.45 -15.03 -10.78
N ALA A 41 15.17 -16.13 -11.48
CA ALA A 41 14.40 -16.15 -12.71
C ALA A 41 12.89 -16.30 -12.48
N THR A 42 12.47 -16.67 -11.27
CA THR A 42 11.07 -16.93 -10.94
C THR A 42 10.57 -16.09 -9.77
N GLU A 43 9.26 -15.86 -9.76
CA GLU A 43 8.48 -15.48 -8.59
C GLU A 43 7.36 -16.50 -8.38
N THR A 44 6.90 -16.66 -7.14
CA THR A 44 5.87 -17.63 -6.78
C THR A 44 4.56 -16.94 -6.44
N ILE A 45 3.46 -17.46 -6.99
CA ILE A 45 2.09 -17.03 -6.75
C ILE A 45 1.39 -18.16 -6.03
N LEU A 46 0.72 -17.85 -4.93
CA LEU A 46 -0.12 -18.82 -4.22
C LEU A 46 -1.58 -18.55 -4.57
N TRP A 47 -2.23 -19.53 -5.17
CA TRP A 47 -3.67 -19.51 -5.38
C TRP A 47 -4.34 -20.35 -4.32
N ALA A 48 -5.26 -19.74 -3.56
CA ALA A 48 -5.93 -20.39 -2.45
C ALA A 48 -7.39 -19.96 -2.35
N ARG A 49 -8.19 -20.81 -1.74
CA ARG A 49 -9.56 -20.48 -1.31
C ARG A 49 -9.61 -20.33 0.21
N ARG A 50 -10.62 -19.58 0.68
CA ARG A 50 -10.80 -19.18 2.08
C ARG A 50 -10.70 -20.34 3.08
N ASP A 51 -11.28 -21.49 2.73
CA ASP A 51 -11.24 -22.71 3.54
C ASP A 51 -11.45 -23.95 2.67
N ALA A 52 -11.40 -25.14 3.26
CA ALA A 52 -11.49 -26.41 2.53
C ALA A 52 -12.86 -26.65 1.85
N LYS A 53 -13.92 -25.96 2.26
CA LYS A 53 -15.28 -26.11 1.72
C LYS A 53 -15.68 -24.95 0.81
N ALA A 54 -14.99 -23.82 0.90
CA ALA A 54 -15.25 -22.65 0.08
C ALA A 54 -15.25 -22.98 -1.42
N ARG A 55 -16.22 -22.43 -2.14
CA ARG A 55 -16.22 -22.44 -3.59
C ARG A 55 -15.19 -21.43 -4.09
N HIS A 56 -14.64 -21.69 -5.27
CA HIS A 56 -13.80 -20.76 -6.01
C HIS A 56 -14.18 -20.83 -7.48
N THR A 57 -13.92 -19.75 -8.21
CA THR A 57 -14.09 -19.69 -9.65
C THR A 57 -12.81 -20.15 -10.32
N PHE A 58 -12.94 -21.01 -11.34
CA PHE A 58 -11.85 -21.35 -12.23
C PHE A 58 -12.36 -21.54 -13.65
N HIS A 59 -11.98 -20.65 -14.57
CA HIS A 59 -12.38 -20.74 -15.97
C HIS A 59 -11.47 -21.70 -16.75
N TYR A 60 -11.63 -23.01 -16.49
CA TYR A 60 -10.80 -24.07 -17.07
C TYR A 60 -10.71 -24.02 -18.59
N ASP A 61 -11.85 -23.89 -19.28
CA ASP A 61 -11.88 -23.89 -20.75
C ASP A 61 -11.17 -22.68 -21.35
N GLU A 62 -11.25 -21.53 -20.67
CA GLU A 62 -10.54 -20.32 -21.08
C GLU A 62 -9.04 -20.47 -20.95
N MET A 63 -8.58 -20.99 -19.80
CA MET A 63 -7.17 -21.29 -19.56
C MET A 63 -6.65 -22.37 -20.51
N LYS A 64 -7.48 -23.34 -20.87
CA LYS A 64 -7.15 -24.37 -21.86
C LYS A 64 -6.99 -23.77 -23.26
N ARG A 65 -7.91 -22.91 -23.70
CA ARG A 65 -7.81 -22.18 -24.98
C ARG A 65 -6.55 -21.33 -25.05
N GLU A 66 -6.27 -20.57 -23.99
CA GLU A 66 -5.06 -19.75 -23.90
C GLU A 66 -3.77 -20.58 -24.01
N ASN A 67 -3.77 -21.79 -23.44
CA ASN A 67 -2.65 -22.72 -23.55
C ASN A 67 -2.77 -23.68 -24.74
N ARG A 68 -3.20 -23.18 -25.91
CA ARG A 68 -3.25 -23.93 -27.18
C ARG A 68 -4.06 -25.23 -27.07
N ASN A 69 -5.22 -25.14 -26.42
CA ASN A 69 -6.13 -26.25 -26.13
C ASN A 69 -5.55 -27.37 -25.23
N LYS A 70 -4.45 -27.10 -24.52
CA LYS A 70 -3.89 -27.97 -23.47
C LYS A 70 -4.22 -27.40 -22.10
N GLN A 71 -4.31 -28.24 -21.09
CA GLN A 71 -4.50 -27.78 -19.71
C GLN A 71 -3.40 -26.79 -19.32
N MET A 72 -3.77 -25.65 -18.74
CA MET A 72 -2.81 -24.66 -18.25
C MET A 72 -1.96 -25.25 -17.12
N GLN A 73 -0.65 -25.04 -17.20
CA GLN A 73 0.32 -25.52 -16.21
C GLN A 73 0.60 -24.45 -15.16
N SER A 74 1.23 -24.84 -14.06
CA SER A 74 1.66 -23.93 -12.99
C SER A 74 2.97 -23.19 -13.27
N LEU A 75 3.59 -23.38 -14.45
CA LEU A 75 4.76 -22.62 -14.88
C LEU A 75 4.37 -21.63 -15.97
N TRP A 76 4.42 -20.34 -15.66
CA TRP A 76 3.99 -19.28 -16.56
C TRP A 76 5.17 -18.47 -17.06
N HIS A 77 5.39 -18.50 -18.38
CA HIS A 77 6.39 -17.69 -19.05
C HIS A 77 5.78 -16.33 -19.40
N ILE A 78 6.10 -15.29 -18.64
CA ILE A 78 5.59 -13.94 -18.85
C ILE A 78 6.75 -12.95 -18.77
N THR A 79 6.84 -12.04 -19.73
CA THR A 79 7.85 -10.99 -19.76
C THR A 79 7.62 -9.97 -18.65
N PRO A 80 8.68 -9.29 -18.16
CA PRO A 80 8.54 -8.13 -17.28
C PRO A 80 7.69 -7.01 -17.91
N PRO A 81 7.19 -6.04 -17.11
CA PRO A 81 6.34 -4.98 -17.62
C PRO A 81 7.03 -4.19 -18.72
N ALA A 82 6.33 -4.04 -19.86
CA ALA A 82 6.82 -3.33 -21.03
C ALA A 82 6.95 -1.82 -20.76
N ALA A 83 7.68 -1.11 -21.61
CA ALA A 83 7.85 0.34 -21.48
C ALA A 83 6.51 1.10 -21.50
N ARG A 84 5.55 0.65 -22.33
CA ARG A 84 4.20 1.25 -22.41
C ARG A 84 3.46 1.22 -21.07
N GLU A 85 3.66 0.17 -20.27
CA GLU A 85 2.99 0.01 -18.97
C GLU A 85 3.52 1.00 -17.92
N LYS A 86 4.67 1.64 -18.19
CA LYS A 86 5.36 2.58 -17.31
C LYS A 86 5.27 4.04 -17.79
N ARG A 87 4.41 4.33 -18.78
CA ARG A 87 4.31 5.66 -19.41
C ARG A 87 3.92 6.78 -18.42
N TYR A 88 3.23 6.43 -17.34
CA TYR A 88 2.74 7.37 -16.32
C TYR A 88 3.66 7.53 -15.11
N GLY A 89 4.79 6.82 -15.08
CA GLY A 89 5.72 6.83 -13.96
C GLY A 89 6.31 5.45 -13.71
N LYS A 90 7.35 5.42 -12.87
CA LYS A 90 8.05 4.17 -12.51
C LYS A 90 7.67 3.74 -11.10
N HIS A 91 7.09 2.55 -10.98
CA HIS A 91 7.01 1.84 -9.70
C HIS A 91 8.09 0.73 -9.67
N PRO A 92 8.89 0.62 -8.60
CA PRO A 92 10.07 -0.26 -8.58
C PRO A 92 9.74 -1.74 -8.80
N THR A 93 8.55 -2.17 -8.35
CA THR A 93 8.11 -3.57 -8.39
C THR A 93 6.80 -3.76 -9.16
N GLN A 94 6.53 -2.89 -10.15
CA GLN A 94 5.34 -3.03 -11.01
C GLN A 94 5.26 -4.44 -11.61
N LYS A 95 4.10 -5.08 -11.48
CA LYS A 95 3.82 -6.38 -12.12
C LYS A 95 3.31 -6.18 -13.55
N PRO A 96 3.62 -7.11 -14.47
CA PRO A 96 3.19 -7.00 -15.86
C PRO A 96 1.68 -7.22 -15.97
N GLU A 97 1.00 -6.42 -16.79
CA GLU A 97 -0.44 -6.53 -17.05
C GLU A 97 -0.85 -7.95 -17.48
N ALA A 98 -0.06 -8.61 -18.32
CA ALA A 98 -0.35 -9.97 -18.80
C ALA A 98 -0.40 -11.02 -17.68
N LEU A 99 0.34 -10.82 -16.58
CA LEU A 99 0.28 -11.72 -15.43
C LEU A 99 -1.05 -11.54 -14.69
N LEU A 100 -1.46 -10.30 -14.46
CA LEU A 100 -2.70 -9.99 -13.76
C LEU A 100 -3.93 -10.34 -14.62
N ASP A 101 -3.85 -10.16 -15.94
CA ASP A 101 -4.88 -10.58 -16.90
C ASP A 101 -5.20 -12.06 -16.76
N ARG A 102 -4.16 -12.91 -16.79
CA ARG A 102 -4.33 -14.35 -16.60
C ARG A 102 -4.94 -14.68 -15.23
N ILE A 103 -4.46 -14.06 -14.15
CA ILE A 103 -4.98 -14.31 -12.80
C ILE A 103 -6.47 -13.96 -12.73
N ILE A 104 -6.85 -12.77 -13.18
CA ILE A 104 -8.22 -12.25 -13.07
C ILE A 104 -9.16 -13.06 -13.96
N ARG A 105 -8.79 -13.32 -15.22
CA ARG A 105 -9.59 -14.14 -16.14
C ARG A 105 -9.68 -15.60 -15.72
N ALA A 106 -8.66 -16.15 -15.05
CA ALA A 106 -8.73 -17.51 -14.54
C ALA A 106 -9.70 -17.64 -13.36
N SER A 107 -9.84 -16.61 -12.52
CA SER A 107 -10.35 -16.75 -11.15
C SER A 107 -11.52 -15.83 -10.76
N SER A 108 -12.07 -15.07 -11.71
CA SER A 108 -13.22 -14.18 -11.46
C SER A 108 -14.14 -14.07 -12.68
N ASP A 109 -15.43 -13.88 -12.43
CA ASP A 109 -16.42 -13.57 -13.44
C ASP A 109 -16.45 -12.07 -13.75
N PRO A 110 -16.89 -11.64 -14.95
CA PRO A 110 -17.21 -10.23 -15.19
C PRO A 110 -18.12 -9.66 -14.09
N HIS A 111 -17.91 -8.39 -13.74
CA HIS A 111 -18.57 -7.67 -12.64
C HIS A 111 -18.20 -8.09 -11.21
N ASP A 112 -17.40 -9.14 -11.01
CA ASP A 112 -16.82 -9.45 -9.71
C ASP A 112 -15.98 -8.28 -9.17
N LEU A 113 -15.90 -8.21 -7.84
CA LEU A 113 -15.07 -7.23 -7.14
C LEU A 113 -13.70 -7.84 -6.82
N VAL A 114 -12.64 -7.23 -7.33
CA VAL A 114 -11.25 -7.59 -7.05
C VAL A 114 -10.65 -6.60 -6.05
N LEU A 115 -10.10 -7.12 -4.95
CA LEU A 115 -9.37 -6.34 -3.94
C LEU A 115 -7.87 -6.54 -4.11
N ASP A 116 -7.13 -5.43 -4.17
CA ASP A 116 -5.67 -5.42 -4.10
C ASP A 116 -5.21 -4.51 -2.95
N PRO A 117 -4.79 -5.08 -1.80
CA PRO A 117 -4.39 -4.29 -0.64
C PRO A 117 -2.98 -3.69 -0.75
N PHE A 118 -2.26 -3.96 -1.84
CA PHE A 118 -0.90 -3.46 -2.10
C PHE A 118 -0.78 -3.02 -3.56
N CYS A 119 -1.75 -2.23 -4.02
CA CYS A 119 -1.98 -2.03 -5.44
C CYS A 119 -0.87 -1.24 -6.15
N GLY A 120 -0.06 -0.47 -5.42
CA GLY A 120 1.00 0.36 -5.97
C GLY A 120 0.51 1.24 -7.12
N SER A 121 1.06 1.00 -8.32
CA SER A 121 0.66 1.68 -9.56
C SER A 121 -0.60 1.10 -10.23
N ALA A 122 -1.43 0.37 -9.48
CA ALA A 122 -2.73 -0.17 -9.86
C ALA A 122 -2.77 -1.05 -11.13
N THR A 123 -1.76 -1.90 -11.37
CA THR A 123 -1.82 -2.86 -12.50
C THR A 123 -3.07 -3.74 -12.44
N THR A 124 -3.45 -4.20 -11.24
CA THR A 124 -4.68 -4.99 -11.02
C THR A 124 -5.93 -4.23 -11.48
N GLY A 125 -6.02 -2.94 -11.12
CA GLY A 125 -7.14 -2.08 -11.52
C GLY A 125 -7.22 -1.86 -13.03
N VAL A 126 -6.09 -1.62 -13.69
CA VAL A 126 -6.01 -1.47 -15.16
C VAL A 126 -6.56 -2.71 -15.86
N VAL A 127 -6.18 -3.90 -15.39
CA VAL A 127 -6.69 -5.16 -15.95
C VAL A 127 -8.19 -5.33 -15.64
N CYS A 128 -8.64 -5.03 -14.43
CA CYS A 128 -10.05 -5.07 -14.08
C CYS A 128 -10.90 -4.17 -14.99
N ALA A 129 -10.46 -2.95 -15.27
CA ALA A 129 -11.15 -2.02 -16.17
C ALA A 129 -11.35 -2.64 -17.56
N ARG A 130 -10.29 -3.21 -18.15
CA ARG A 130 -10.34 -3.85 -19.48
C ARG A 130 -11.17 -5.12 -19.52
N THR A 131 -11.19 -5.86 -18.42
CA THR A 131 -11.86 -7.16 -18.34
C THR A 131 -13.28 -7.04 -17.76
N GLY A 132 -13.76 -5.83 -17.46
CA GLY A 132 -15.11 -5.61 -16.95
C GLY A 132 -15.33 -6.06 -15.51
N ARG A 133 -14.27 -6.08 -14.67
CA ARG A 133 -14.36 -6.35 -13.23
C ARG A 133 -14.34 -5.03 -12.45
N ARG A 134 -14.95 -5.03 -11.26
CA ARG A 134 -14.83 -3.93 -10.30
C ARG A 134 -13.52 -4.09 -9.51
N PHE A 135 -12.96 -2.97 -9.06
CA PHE A 135 -11.67 -2.96 -8.40
C PHE A 135 -11.68 -2.05 -7.17
N VAL A 136 -11.05 -2.53 -6.10
CA VAL A 136 -10.65 -1.71 -4.95
C VAL A 136 -9.15 -1.91 -4.75
N GLY A 137 -8.40 -0.82 -4.90
CA GLY A 137 -6.96 -0.77 -4.67
C GLY A 137 -6.65 0.02 -3.41
N ILE A 138 -5.77 -0.50 -2.57
CA ILE A 138 -5.25 0.18 -1.39
C ILE A 138 -3.73 0.21 -1.51
N ASP A 139 -3.13 1.35 -1.21
CA ASP A 139 -1.68 1.49 -1.05
C ASP A 139 -1.39 2.62 -0.04
N LEU A 140 -0.23 2.56 0.62
CA LEU A 140 0.18 3.57 1.61
C LEU A 140 0.85 4.77 0.95
N ILE A 141 1.36 4.63 -0.28
CA ILE A 141 2.20 5.64 -0.93
C ILE A 141 1.36 6.39 -1.97
N SER A 142 0.97 7.62 -1.63
CA SER A 142 0.13 8.48 -2.49
C SER A 142 0.73 8.72 -3.88
N THR A 143 2.05 8.80 -4.00
CA THR A 143 2.71 8.98 -5.31
C THR A 143 2.51 7.77 -6.23
N TYR A 144 2.37 6.56 -5.69
CA TYR A 144 2.06 5.37 -6.47
C TYR A 144 0.58 5.31 -6.84
N LEU A 145 -0.30 5.70 -5.92
CA LEU A 145 -1.73 5.86 -6.19
C LEU A 145 -1.98 6.86 -7.32
N ASN A 146 -1.27 8.00 -7.36
CA ASN A 146 -1.38 8.98 -8.44
C ASN A 146 -1.00 8.40 -9.82
N ILE A 147 0.02 7.55 -9.88
CA ILE A 147 0.37 6.81 -11.12
C ILE A 147 -0.79 5.87 -11.49
N GLY A 148 -1.35 5.17 -10.51
CA GLY A 148 -2.48 4.27 -10.70
C GLY A 148 -3.72 4.98 -11.23
N VAL A 149 -4.08 6.13 -10.67
CA VAL A 149 -5.20 6.97 -11.12
C VAL A 149 -4.99 7.40 -12.57
N ALA A 150 -3.83 7.95 -12.92
CA ALA A 150 -3.55 8.37 -14.29
C ALA A 150 -3.63 7.21 -15.30
N ARG A 151 -3.20 6.01 -14.91
CA ARG A 151 -3.36 4.80 -15.72
C ARG A 151 -4.83 4.43 -15.92
N LEU A 152 -5.62 4.43 -14.85
CA LEU A 152 -7.05 4.10 -14.91
C LEU A 152 -7.85 5.11 -15.74
N GLU A 153 -7.55 6.40 -15.61
CA GLU A 153 -8.16 7.45 -16.44
C GLU A 153 -7.85 7.29 -17.93
N ASP A 154 -6.67 6.79 -18.29
CA ASP A 154 -6.30 6.47 -19.68
C ASP A 154 -7.17 5.33 -20.22
N GLU A 155 -7.37 4.28 -19.41
CA GLU A 155 -8.23 3.15 -19.77
C GLU A 155 -9.68 3.59 -20.00
N ILE A 156 -10.21 4.42 -19.09
CA ILE A 156 -11.61 4.91 -19.16
C ILE A 156 -11.80 5.88 -20.34
N ARG A 157 -10.82 6.73 -20.63
CA ARG A 157 -10.90 7.68 -21.76
C ARG A 157 -10.74 7.01 -23.11
N SER A 158 -10.05 5.88 -23.17
CA SER A 158 -10.06 5.07 -24.39
C SER A 158 -11.48 4.56 -24.60
N ASP A 159 -12.17 5.08 -25.62
CA ASP A 159 -13.62 4.95 -25.94
C ASP A 159 -14.14 3.50 -26.13
N GLN A 160 -13.34 2.50 -25.73
CA GLN A 160 -13.64 1.07 -25.81
C GLN A 160 -14.31 0.52 -24.54
N LEU A 161 -14.34 1.26 -23.43
CA LEU A 161 -14.84 0.78 -22.15
C LEU A 161 -15.78 1.80 -21.50
N LYS A 162 -17.06 1.43 -21.36
CA LYS A 162 -17.98 2.08 -20.41
C LYS A 162 -17.91 1.30 -19.10
N PRO A 163 -17.09 1.69 -18.12
CA PRO A 163 -17.10 1.02 -16.82
C PRO A 163 -18.51 1.07 -16.23
N SER A 164 -18.99 -0.05 -15.73
CA SER A 164 -20.30 -0.16 -15.05
C SER A 164 -20.26 0.40 -13.61
N PHE A 165 -19.17 1.07 -13.24
CA PHE A 165 -18.90 1.56 -11.91
C PHE A 165 -18.26 2.95 -11.98
N SER A 166 -18.54 3.78 -10.98
CA SER A 166 -17.85 5.04 -10.76
C SER A 166 -16.51 4.80 -10.08
N THR A 167 -15.46 5.43 -10.58
CA THR A 167 -14.20 5.53 -9.85
C THR A 167 -14.43 6.38 -8.62
N VAL A 168 -14.03 5.89 -7.45
CA VAL A 168 -13.99 6.69 -6.23
C VAL A 168 -12.58 6.58 -5.68
N SER A 169 -11.76 7.61 -5.92
CA SER A 169 -10.51 7.76 -5.20
C SER A 169 -10.83 8.34 -3.83
N VAL A 170 -10.70 7.52 -2.78
CA VAL A 170 -10.72 8.02 -1.41
C VAL A 170 -9.26 8.25 -1.03
N GLU A 171 -8.87 9.50 -0.76
CA GLU A 171 -7.49 9.81 -0.36
C GLU A 171 -7.07 9.07 0.92
N THR A 172 -8.02 8.67 1.77
CA THR A 172 -7.80 7.80 2.94
C THR A 172 -9.14 7.25 3.45
N ILE A 173 -9.31 5.92 3.55
CA ILE A 173 -10.35 5.33 4.40
C ILE A 173 -9.70 5.10 5.78
N TRP A 174 -10.05 5.91 6.77
CA TRP A 174 -9.76 5.60 8.17
C TRP A 174 -10.68 4.45 8.60
N ILE A 175 -10.16 3.22 8.62
CA ILE A 175 -10.81 2.14 9.36
C ILE A 175 -10.38 2.31 10.82
N GLU A 176 -11.30 2.73 11.70
CA GLU A 176 -11.12 2.60 13.15
C GLU A 176 -11.11 1.11 13.53
N ALA A 177 -10.03 0.40 13.20
CA ALA A 177 -9.78 -0.93 13.70
C ALA A 177 -9.13 -0.78 15.08
N MET A 178 -9.90 -1.12 16.13
CA MET A 178 -9.38 -1.34 17.48
C MET A 178 -8.36 -2.48 17.48
N THR A 179 -7.10 -2.21 17.13
CA THR A 179 -5.92 -3.01 17.50
C THR A 179 -4.64 -2.18 17.28
N GLN A 180 -4.03 -1.77 18.40
CA GLN A 180 -2.68 -1.22 18.58
C GLN A 180 -1.77 -1.14 17.34
N ASP A 181 -1.71 0.03 16.70
CA ASP A 181 -0.78 0.35 15.61
C ASP A 181 0.51 1.00 16.17
N VAL A 182 1.64 0.37 15.88
CA VAL A 182 3.01 0.73 16.29
C VAL A 182 3.69 1.67 15.29
N SER A 183 2.99 2.15 14.26
CA SER A 183 3.58 2.95 13.19
C SER A 183 3.18 4.44 13.15
N ASN A 184 2.19 4.88 13.94
CA ASN A 184 1.79 6.29 14.00
C ASN A 184 1.88 6.87 15.42
N PHE A 185 3.07 6.76 16.01
CA PHE A 185 3.32 7.39 17.29
C PHE A 185 3.77 8.85 17.09
N PRO A 186 3.20 9.81 17.85
CA PRO A 186 3.58 11.20 17.72
C PRO A 186 5.07 11.39 17.98
N THR A 187 5.71 12.14 17.10
CA THR A 187 7.09 12.61 17.24
C THR A 187 7.19 13.52 18.46
N TRP A 188 8.40 13.68 19.00
CA TRP A 188 8.60 14.61 20.12
C TRP A 188 8.15 16.04 19.81
N THR A 189 8.24 16.48 18.54
CA THR A 189 7.73 17.77 18.08
C THR A 189 6.20 17.84 18.22
N GLU A 190 5.47 16.79 17.86
CA GLU A 190 4.02 16.74 18.01
C GLU A 190 3.60 16.65 19.48
N ILE A 191 4.27 15.81 20.27
CA ILE A 191 4.00 15.68 21.72
C ILE A 191 4.15 17.04 22.43
N VAL A 192 5.23 17.77 22.13
CA VAL A 192 5.47 19.10 22.71
C VAL A 192 4.49 20.14 22.16
N SER A 193 4.09 20.03 20.88
CA SER A 193 3.09 20.93 20.29
C SER A 193 1.72 20.76 20.94
N THR A 194 1.26 19.53 21.14
CA THR A 194 -0.01 19.25 21.84
C THR A 194 0.03 19.76 23.27
N ALA A 195 1.12 19.49 24.00
CA ALA A 195 1.26 19.98 25.38
C ALA A 195 1.22 21.52 25.47
N LEU A 196 1.83 22.23 24.51
CA LEU A 196 1.77 23.69 24.46
C LEU A 196 0.39 24.19 24.03
N ALA A 197 -0.28 23.53 23.09
CA ALA A 197 -1.63 23.87 22.68
C ALA A 197 -2.63 23.74 23.85
N GLU A 198 -2.52 22.68 24.66
CA GLU A 198 -3.31 22.50 25.89
C GLU A 198 -3.06 23.60 26.93
N LEU A 199 -1.85 24.18 26.96
CA LEU A 199 -1.50 25.30 27.82
C LEU A 199 -1.88 26.68 27.22
N GLY A 200 -2.63 26.71 26.11
CA GLY A 200 -3.03 27.95 25.44
C GLY A 200 -1.98 28.53 24.49
N GLY A 201 -1.08 27.69 23.98
CA GLY A 201 -0.04 28.04 22.99
C GLY A 201 1.31 28.40 23.61
N GLU A 202 1.42 28.52 24.92
CA GLU A 202 2.64 28.87 25.64
C GLU A 202 2.70 28.19 27.02
N GLY A 203 3.88 27.78 27.49
CA GLY A 203 4.00 27.16 28.81
C GLY A 203 5.42 27.03 29.34
N TYR A 204 5.55 26.74 30.64
CA TYR A 204 6.83 26.44 31.27
C TYR A 204 7.24 24.98 31.08
N SER A 205 8.55 24.73 31.06
CA SER A 205 9.14 23.38 30.94
C SER A 205 8.55 22.37 31.94
N LYS A 206 8.23 22.80 33.17
CA LYS A 206 7.65 21.93 34.21
C LYS A 206 6.20 21.54 33.92
N GLU A 207 5.44 22.39 33.25
CA GLU A 207 4.04 22.14 32.88
C GLU A 207 3.99 21.24 31.65
N ILE A 208 4.84 21.54 30.65
CA ILE A 208 4.99 20.71 29.46
C ILE A 208 5.46 19.30 29.86
N ASN A 209 6.41 19.17 30.80
CA ASN A 209 6.85 17.87 31.29
C ASN A 209 5.71 17.05 31.92
N ARG A 210 4.83 17.69 32.72
CA ARG A 210 3.67 17.01 33.32
C ARG A 210 2.68 16.50 32.27
N LEU A 211 2.51 17.20 31.16
CA LEU A 211 1.63 16.77 30.06
C LEU A 211 2.29 15.70 29.18
N VAL A 212 3.59 15.85 28.92
CA VAL A 212 4.42 14.86 28.21
C VAL A 212 4.40 13.51 28.94
N GLU A 213 4.49 13.48 30.28
CA GLU A 213 4.43 12.27 31.10
C GLU A 213 3.10 11.50 30.98
N ARG A 214 2.01 12.16 30.57
CA ARG A 214 0.72 11.51 30.30
C ARG A 214 0.70 10.78 28.95
N ASN A 215 1.67 11.07 28.07
CA ASN A 215 1.73 10.42 26.77
C ASN A 215 2.18 8.94 26.92
N PRO A 216 1.44 7.97 26.37
CA PRO A 216 1.74 6.54 26.49
C PRO A 216 3.13 6.11 26.01
N ARG A 217 3.78 6.93 25.17
CA ARG A 217 5.13 6.68 24.64
C ARG A 217 6.26 7.08 25.59
N THR A 218 5.95 7.81 26.67
CA THR A 218 6.94 8.21 27.67
C THR A 218 7.01 7.20 28.80
N LYS A 219 8.23 6.89 29.26
CA LYS A 219 8.43 6.06 30.45
C LYS A 219 7.78 6.77 31.64
N ARG A 220 6.92 6.07 32.39
CA ARG A 220 6.13 6.62 33.51
C ARG A 220 6.96 7.29 34.63
N ASN A 221 8.29 7.11 34.67
CA ASN A 221 9.16 7.56 35.77
C ASN A 221 10.38 8.40 35.31
N GLY A 222 10.29 9.18 34.22
CA GLY A 222 11.43 9.97 33.69
C GLY A 222 11.17 11.47 33.60
N THR A 223 12.18 12.29 33.90
CA THR A 223 12.14 13.75 33.68
C THR A 223 12.56 14.08 32.24
N TRP A 224 11.71 14.75 31.46
CA TRP A 224 11.94 14.98 30.02
C TRP A 224 12.45 16.38 29.67
N THR A 225 12.83 17.19 30.67
CA THR A 225 13.25 18.59 30.50
C THR A 225 14.37 18.79 29.47
N SER A 226 15.37 17.90 29.42
CA SER A 226 16.46 17.97 28.45
C SER A 226 16.00 17.66 27.02
N THR A 227 15.10 16.70 26.85
CA THR A 227 14.49 16.34 25.57
C THR A 227 13.60 17.46 25.05
N ILE A 228 12.72 18.02 25.90
CA ILE A 228 11.86 19.16 25.56
C ILE A 228 12.71 20.36 25.12
N ARG A 229 13.77 20.69 25.87
CA ARG A 229 14.73 21.76 25.51
C ARG A 229 15.35 21.54 24.13
N ARG A 230 15.81 20.33 23.84
CA ARG A 230 16.42 19.98 22.55
C ARG A 230 15.42 20.13 21.40
N VAL A 231 14.21 19.59 21.56
CA VAL A 231 13.15 19.60 20.55
C VAL A 231 12.72 21.02 20.22
N VAL A 232 12.48 21.85 21.24
CA VAL A 232 12.09 23.25 21.06
C VAL A 232 13.21 24.07 20.41
N ARG A 233 14.47 23.78 20.69
CA ARG A 233 15.61 24.48 20.07
C ARG A 233 15.82 24.11 18.61
N GLN A 234 15.55 22.86 18.23
CA GLN A 234 15.84 22.34 16.88
C GLN A 234 14.68 22.49 15.89
N SER A 235 13.47 22.77 16.37
CA SER A 235 12.28 22.89 15.54
C SER A 235 11.87 24.35 15.34
N ALA A 236 11.66 24.73 14.08
CA ALA A 236 11.14 26.05 13.72
C ALA A 236 9.72 26.32 14.23
N ARG A 237 8.98 25.29 14.66
CA ARG A 237 7.59 25.41 15.17
C ARG A 237 7.50 26.08 16.54
N PHE A 238 8.62 26.25 17.23
CA PHE A 238 8.62 26.76 18.60
C PHE A 238 9.48 28.02 18.74
N GLU A 239 9.10 28.83 19.71
CA GLU A 239 9.82 30.03 20.11
C GLU A 239 10.27 29.87 21.58
N PRO A 240 11.58 29.85 21.86
CA PRO A 240 12.08 29.90 23.23
C PRO A 240 11.99 31.33 23.77
N LEU A 241 11.23 31.52 24.84
CA LEU A 241 11.01 32.83 25.47
C LEU A 241 11.94 33.11 26.66
N GLY A 242 12.89 32.21 26.93
CA GLY A 242 13.81 32.29 28.06
C GLY A 242 13.25 31.70 29.37
N ARG A 243 14.14 31.47 30.35
CA ARG A 243 13.81 30.89 31.68
C ARG A 243 12.99 29.58 31.63
N GLY A 244 13.13 28.81 30.55
CA GLY A 244 12.41 27.55 30.35
C GLY A 244 10.96 27.69 29.86
N ARG A 245 10.56 28.86 29.35
CA ARG A 245 9.27 29.08 28.66
C ARG A 245 9.40 28.84 27.16
N TYR A 246 8.34 28.30 26.58
CA TYR A 246 8.25 28.00 25.15
C TYR A 246 6.87 28.36 24.63
N ARG A 247 6.80 28.81 23.37
CA ARG A 247 5.57 29.13 22.66
C ARG A 247 5.51 28.42 21.32
N LEU A 248 4.32 28.08 20.86
CA LEU A 248 4.06 27.69 19.48
C LEU A 248 4.13 28.91 18.56
N ARG A 249 4.95 28.84 17.51
CA ARG A 249 4.89 29.80 16.41
C ARG A 249 3.67 29.43 15.57
N TYR A 250 2.66 30.29 15.54
CA TYR A 250 1.47 30.06 14.73
C TYR A 250 1.87 30.22 13.25
N GLU A 251 1.77 29.15 12.46
CA GLU A 251 1.65 29.27 11.00
C GLU A 251 0.17 29.07 10.64
N PRO A 252 -0.42 29.88 9.74
CA PRO A 252 -1.72 29.52 9.19
C PRO A 252 -1.56 28.18 8.46
N LEU A 253 -2.47 27.24 8.71
CA LEU A 253 -2.61 26.06 7.85
C LEU A 253 -2.87 26.59 6.43
N ASN A 254 -1.84 26.55 5.57
CA ASN A 254 -2.01 26.91 4.18
C ASN A 254 -3.04 25.98 3.54
N ALA A 255 -4.14 26.60 3.12
CA ALA A 255 -5.14 26.06 2.23
C ALA A 255 -4.47 25.46 0.98
N ARG A 256 -4.74 24.18 0.74
CA ARG A 256 -4.93 23.66 -0.63
C ARG A 256 -6.16 22.77 -0.64
N THR A 257 -7.30 23.45 -0.71
CA THR A 257 -8.45 22.97 -1.46
C THR A 257 -8.01 22.82 -2.91
N SER A 258 -8.07 21.60 -3.43
CA SER A 258 -8.34 21.35 -4.85
C SER A 258 -9.01 20.00 -4.91
N SER A 259 -10.31 20.05 -4.69
CA SER A 259 -11.28 19.04 -5.08
C SER A 259 -11.03 18.70 -6.55
N VAL A 260 -10.69 17.45 -6.82
CA VAL A 260 -10.98 16.82 -8.11
C VAL A 260 -11.79 15.58 -7.77
N ILE A 261 -13.10 15.75 -7.90
CA ILE A 261 -14.03 14.63 -8.04
C ILE A 261 -14.05 14.32 -9.54
N LEU A 262 -13.54 13.15 -9.91
CA LEU A 262 -13.85 12.45 -11.17
C LEU A 262 -13.98 10.96 -10.88
#